data_AF-A0A969CCS0-F1
#
_entry.id   AF-A0A969CCS0-F1
#
_cell.length_a   1.000
_cell.length_b   1.000
_cell.length_c   1.000
_cell.angle_alpha   90.00
_cell.angle_beta   90.00
_cell.angle_gamma   90.00
#
_symmetry.space_group_name_H-M   'P 1'
#
loop_
_entity.id
_entity.type
_entity.pdbx_description
1 polymer ?
#
loop_
_entity_poly.entity_id
_entity_poly.type
_entity_poly.pdbx_seq_one_letter_code
_entity_poly.pdbx_strand_id
1 'polypeptide(L)'
;MRKAIQEPLADRTLADKAAIDSTMCALGILDNSIGIGGPIPDGAIREVAFLDAREVKALDRDDWDTPNVNEAFTLSSPPPANPQAPAPPSAVLTGNYNLPLEERQPLEIRATRIDLEVLRTTPFGTDEFLLPKSGIIYASRDDALPDRSFRPGLTAGGIDETRSKTVSPTDSRLDPTRKPDGILLVRGENLGRASGTSPTVADVVREKGLTLASNLPVYIQGPFNLHTSEEFTQRVFTPTGSDFSIFYDRTETQLDPNFACRPNDPRLGGRCGTGDTWRPANILSDSINLLSVNYRFGFRNEGDFDLRNNAGAAAVMPRKQQGFYNNNFVTNGLSSGAFRATNGTLDPGGTTLTDDNYANNNNPVNSSYFNNFVTPVQRRGNFSEYVMEVCNKLPVSACTENDWYVNPVTGGKATVGEDIATNNYIAGTTAIAPTLELQRFPRRVAFSPKCSYPCT
;
A
#
# COMPACT_ATOMS: atom_id res chain seq x y z
N MET A 1 -10.65 20.69 2.97
CA MET A 1 -10.70 21.87 2.07
C MET A 1 -12.04 22.62 2.04
N ARG A 2 -13.17 22.06 1.53
CA ARG A 2 -14.43 22.84 1.42
C ARG A 2 -14.87 23.47 2.74
N LYS A 3 -14.81 22.69 3.82
CA LYS A 3 -15.08 23.16 5.19
C LYS A 3 -14.09 24.27 5.61
N ALA A 4 -12.79 24.03 5.46
CA ALA A 4 -11.73 25.00 5.76
C ALA A 4 -11.90 26.37 5.06
N ILE A 5 -12.38 26.38 3.80
CA ILE A 5 -12.60 27.62 3.04
C ILE A 5 -13.85 28.37 3.53
N GLN A 6 -14.87 27.64 3.98
CA GLN A 6 -16.09 28.20 4.54
C GLN A 6 -15.88 28.78 5.94
N GLU A 7 -14.81 28.39 6.64
CA GLU A 7 -14.46 28.96 7.94
C GLU A 7 -13.84 30.35 7.80
N PRO A 8 -14.26 31.33 8.63
CA PRO A 8 -13.64 32.65 8.70
C PRO A 8 -12.14 32.56 8.93
N LEU A 9 -11.37 33.47 8.32
CA LEU A 9 -9.90 33.41 8.37
C LEU A 9 -9.34 33.43 9.81
N ALA A 10 -10.02 34.10 10.73
CA ALA A 10 -9.64 34.17 12.15
C ALA A 10 -9.84 32.84 12.90
N ASP A 11 -10.78 32.01 12.45
CA ASP A 11 -11.20 30.78 13.15
C ASP A 11 -10.52 29.52 12.58
N ARG A 12 -9.85 29.63 11.42
CA ARG A 12 -9.16 28.51 10.77
C ARG A 12 -8.10 27.89 11.68
N THR A 13 -8.25 26.60 11.92
CA THR A 13 -7.26 25.80 12.63
C THR A 13 -5.98 25.63 11.79
N LEU A 14 -4.92 25.10 12.40
CA LEU A 14 -3.71 24.74 11.66
C LEU A 14 -4.00 23.72 10.55
N ALA A 15 -4.91 22.77 10.82
CA ALA A 15 -5.34 21.78 9.83
C ALA A 15 -6.06 22.45 8.64
N ASP A 16 -6.91 23.45 8.89
CA ASP A 16 -7.60 24.18 7.83
C ASP A 16 -6.62 24.94 6.94
N LYS A 17 -5.63 25.59 7.55
CA LYS A 17 -4.57 26.31 6.82
C LYS A 17 -3.72 25.34 5.99
N ALA A 18 -3.25 24.24 6.60
CA ALA A 18 -2.47 23.22 5.91
C ALA A 18 -3.23 22.62 4.72
N ALA A 19 -4.52 22.34 4.87
CA ALA A 19 -5.37 21.81 3.79
C ALA A 19 -5.56 22.80 2.65
N ILE A 20 -5.65 24.11 2.95
CA ILE A 20 -5.74 25.16 1.92
C ILE A 20 -4.40 25.28 1.18
N ASP A 21 -3.28 25.39 1.91
CA ASP A 21 -1.96 25.57 1.33
C ASP A 21 -1.53 24.37 0.47
N SER A 22 -1.76 23.14 0.96
CA SER A 22 -1.49 21.92 0.19
C SER A 22 -2.30 21.87 -1.11
N THR A 23 -3.58 22.27 -1.05
CA THR A 23 -4.44 22.28 -2.24
C THR A 23 -4.02 23.38 -3.23
N MET A 24 -3.65 24.57 -2.74
CA MET A 24 -3.15 25.64 -3.60
C MET A 24 -1.84 25.24 -4.29
N CYS A 25 -0.95 24.55 -3.58
CA CYS A 25 0.26 23.97 -4.15
C CYS A 25 -0.08 22.94 -5.23
N ALA A 26 -1.00 22.01 -4.96
CA ALA A 26 -1.43 21.00 -5.92
C ALA A 26 -2.06 21.61 -7.18
N LEU A 27 -2.88 22.67 -7.03
CA LEU A 27 -3.44 23.41 -8.16
C LEU A 27 -2.37 24.10 -8.98
N GLY A 28 -1.38 24.70 -8.33
CA GLY A 28 -0.25 25.35 -9.01
C GLY A 28 0.68 24.38 -9.75
N ILE A 29 0.78 23.14 -9.28
CA ILE A 29 1.43 22.05 -10.02
C ILE A 29 0.57 21.64 -11.22
N LEU A 30 -0.75 21.49 -11.03
CA LEU A 30 -1.68 21.04 -12.07
C LEU A 30 -1.77 22.02 -13.25
N ASP A 31 -1.75 23.32 -12.99
CA ASP A 31 -1.80 24.36 -14.02
C ASP A 31 -0.42 24.82 -14.52
N ASN A 32 0.66 24.19 -14.02
CA ASN A 32 2.06 24.53 -14.29
C ASN A 32 2.47 25.96 -13.89
N SER A 33 1.74 26.63 -13.00
CA SER A 33 2.12 27.96 -12.49
C SER A 33 3.26 27.91 -11.47
N ILE A 34 3.54 26.74 -10.87
CA ILE A 34 4.65 26.52 -9.94
C ILE A 34 5.61 25.50 -10.56
N GLY A 35 6.88 25.89 -10.74
CA GLY A 35 7.94 25.02 -11.24
C GLY A 35 8.59 24.16 -10.15
N ILE A 36 9.29 23.10 -10.55
CA ILE A 36 10.12 22.27 -9.68
C ILE A 36 11.39 23.08 -9.33
N GLY A 37 11.48 23.59 -8.11
CA GLY A 37 12.62 24.44 -7.71
C GLY A 37 12.77 24.65 -6.21
N GLY A 38 12.19 23.77 -5.40
CA GLY A 38 12.25 23.87 -3.94
C GLY A 38 13.58 23.38 -3.36
N PRO A 39 13.85 23.72 -2.08
CA PRO A 39 15.02 23.23 -1.34
C PRO A 39 14.96 21.72 -1.03
N ILE A 40 13.84 21.07 -1.32
CA ILE A 40 13.64 19.62 -1.15
C ILE A 40 13.98 18.93 -2.48
N PRO A 41 15.02 18.07 -2.51
CA PRO A 41 15.37 17.32 -3.71
C PRO A 41 14.20 16.45 -4.20
N ASP A 42 14.13 16.27 -5.52
CA ASP A 42 13.17 15.35 -6.12
C ASP A 42 13.32 13.93 -5.54
N GLY A 43 12.18 13.28 -5.30
CA GLY A 43 12.12 11.94 -4.72
C GLY A 43 12.44 11.83 -3.22
N ALA A 44 12.82 12.93 -2.54
CA ALA A 44 13.02 12.96 -1.08
C ALA A 44 11.70 12.73 -0.32
N ILE A 45 10.61 13.32 -0.83
CA ILE A 45 9.25 13.08 -0.41
C ILE A 45 8.44 12.75 -1.66
N ARG A 46 7.77 11.59 -1.70
CA ARG A 46 6.95 11.19 -2.85
C ARG A 46 5.82 10.26 -2.43
N GLU A 47 4.78 10.18 -3.26
CA GLU A 47 3.75 9.17 -3.08
C GLU A 47 4.21 7.80 -3.58
N VAL A 48 3.80 6.75 -2.88
CA VAL A 48 3.92 5.35 -3.32
C VAL A 48 2.62 4.63 -3.03
N ALA A 49 2.28 3.65 -3.86
CA ALA A 49 1.13 2.77 -3.64
C ALA A 49 1.59 1.31 -3.56
N PHE A 50 0.95 0.55 -2.69
CA PHE A 50 1.22 -0.88 -2.51
C PHE A 50 0.05 -1.58 -1.83
N LEU A 51 0.09 -2.91 -1.80
CA LEU A 51 -0.89 -3.72 -1.10
C LEU A 51 -0.28 -4.25 0.20
N ASP A 52 -0.95 -4.02 1.33
CA ASP A 52 -0.61 -4.66 2.60
C ASP A 52 -1.49 -5.89 2.79
N ALA A 53 -0.89 -7.05 3.01
CA ALA A 53 -1.61 -8.30 3.24
C ALA A 53 -2.50 -8.25 4.49
N ARG A 54 -2.19 -7.36 5.44
CA ARG A 54 -2.96 -7.16 6.66
C ARG A 54 -4.16 -6.22 6.44
N GLU A 55 -4.13 -5.44 5.35
CA GLU A 55 -5.21 -4.54 4.99
C GLU A 55 -6.05 -5.13 3.86
N VAL A 56 -7.18 -5.72 4.24
CA VAL A 56 -8.16 -6.26 3.29
C VAL A 56 -9.37 -5.36 3.21
N LYS A 57 -10.04 -5.33 2.06
CA LYS A 57 -11.16 -4.43 1.83
C LYS A 57 -12.34 -4.74 2.76
N ALA A 58 -12.78 -6.00 2.80
CA ALA A 58 -13.86 -6.46 3.66
C ALA A 58 -13.63 -7.92 4.06
N LEU A 59 -14.26 -8.32 5.17
CA LEU A 59 -14.20 -9.69 5.71
C LEU A 59 -15.58 -10.28 6.02
N ASP A 60 -16.63 -9.46 6.07
CA ASP A 60 -18.01 -9.93 6.24
C ASP A 60 -18.66 -10.18 4.86
N ARG A 61 -19.51 -11.19 4.79
CA ARG A 61 -20.36 -11.48 3.64
C ARG A 61 -21.49 -10.45 3.55
N ASP A 62 -21.90 -10.18 2.32
CA ASP A 62 -23.10 -9.41 1.99
C ASP A 62 -24.35 -9.95 2.73
N ASP A 63 -25.15 -9.04 3.29
CA ASP A 63 -26.46 -9.36 3.87
C ASP A 63 -27.55 -9.12 2.80
N TRP A 64 -28.23 -10.18 2.37
CA TRP A 64 -29.29 -10.04 1.35
C TRP A 64 -30.53 -9.31 1.86
N ASP A 65 -30.68 -9.15 3.17
CA ASP A 65 -31.78 -8.41 3.78
C ASP A 65 -31.52 -6.89 3.87
N THR A 66 -30.34 -6.41 3.44
CA THR A 66 -29.97 -4.97 3.39
C THR A 66 -29.93 -4.44 1.94
N PRO A 67 -31.08 -4.29 1.25
CA PRO A 67 -31.11 -3.85 -0.15
C PRO A 67 -30.44 -2.47 -0.32
N ASN A 68 -29.60 -2.35 -1.34
CA ASN A 68 -28.80 -1.16 -1.71
C ASN A 68 -27.56 -0.90 -0.84
N VAL A 69 -27.22 -1.81 0.06
CA VAL A 69 -25.95 -1.86 0.77
C VAL A 69 -25.20 -3.10 0.33
N ASN A 70 -23.86 -3.07 0.39
CA ASN A 70 -23.08 -4.27 0.25
C ASN A 70 -21.94 -4.29 1.25
N GLU A 71 -22.09 -5.07 2.32
CA GLU A 71 -21.11 -5.17 3.42
C GLU A 71 -19.76 -5.70 2.96
N ALA A 72 -19.70 -6.43 1.83
CA ALA A 72 -18.45 -6.93 1.25
C ALA A 72 -17.66 -5.87 0.46
N PHE A 73 -18.25 -4.71 0.12
CA PHE A 73 -17.58 -3.71 -0.73
C PHE A 73 -17.73 -2.26 -0.32
N THR A 74 -18.89 -1.85 0.20
CA THR A 74 -19.14 -0.46 0.58
C THR A 74 -20.17 -0.34 1.70
N LEU A 75 -19.84 0.50 2.66
CA LEU A 75 -20.75 0.90 3.73
C LEU A 75 -21.62 2.10 3.27
N SER A 76 -22.64 1.83 2.45
CA SER A 76 -23.57 2.84 1.94
C SER A 76 -24.90 2.83 2.69
N SER A 77 -24.89 2.87 4.03
CA SER A 77 -26.11 3.12 4.82
C SER A 77 -26.57 4.55 4.58
N PRO A 78 -27.66 4.80 3.83
CA PRO A 78 -28.12 6.16 3.61
C PRO A 78 -28.69 6.69 4.94
N PRO A 79 -28.38 7.93 5.37
CA PRO A 79 -29.12 8.54 6.44
C PRO A 79 -30.59 8.68 6.04
N PRO A 80 -31.55 8.69 6.98
CA PRO A 80 -32.96 8.93 6.66
C PRO A 80 -33.10 10.22 5.85
N ALA A 81 -33.88 10.20 4.76
CA ALA A 81 -34.08 11.37 3.90
C ALA A 81 -34.72 12.56 4.64
N ASN A 82 -35.44 12.28 5.73
CA ASN A 82 -35.91 13.23 6.73
C ASN A 82 -36.21 12.47 8.05
N PRO A 83 -36.42 13.16 9.18
CA PRO A 83 -36.67 12.52 10.48
C PRO A 83 -37.93 11.67 10.57
N GLN A 84 -38.84 11.74 9.59
CA GLN A 84 -40.13 11.04 9.56
C GLN A 84 -40.17 9.90 8.53
N ALA A 85 -39.15 9.78 7.67
CA ALA A 85 -39.05 8.71 6.69
C ALA A 85 -38.56 7.42 7.36
N PRO A 86 -39.06 6.23 6.95
CA PRO A 86 -38.43 4.97 7.34
C PRO A 86 -36.95 5.02 6.96
N ALA A 87 -36.08 4.75 7.93
CA ALA A 87 -34.66 4.65 7.64
C ALA A 87 -34.47 3.52 6.61
N PRO A 88 -33.75 3.77 5.49
CA PRO A 88 -33.36 2.68 4.62
C PRO A 88 -32.56 1.64 5.44
N PRO A 89 -32.62 0.35 5.06
CA PRO A 89 -31.87 -0.68 5.77
C PRO A 89 -30.40 -0.28 5.82
N SER A 90 -29.87 -0.23 7.04
CA SER A 90 -28.47 0.09 7.29
C SER A 90 -27.64 -1.17 7.15
N ALA A 91 -26.40 -1.00 6.73
CA ALA A 91 -25.44 -2.09 6.69
C ALA A 91 -25.30 -2.82 8.01
N VAL A 92 -25.16 -4.14 7.95
CA VAL A 92 -25.00 -4.99 9.13
C VAL A 92 -23.63 -5.68 9.11
N LEU A 93 -22.62 -4.97 9.62
CA LEU A 93 -21.30 -5.59 9.85
C LEU A 93 -21.38 -6.52 11.07
N THR A 94 -21.16 -7.81 10.82
CA THR A 94 -21.31 -8.85 11.85
C THR A 94 -20.03 -9.10 12.64
N GLY A 95 -18.85 -8.83 12.04
CA GLY A 95 -17.55 -9.16 12.62
C GLY A 95 -17.27 -10.67 12.67
N ASN A 96 -18.05 -11.48 11.95
CA ASN A 96 -17.89 -12.94 11.90
C ASN A 96 -16.79 -13.36 10.92
N TYR A 97 -16.31 -12.44 10.07
CA TYR A 97 -15.24 -12.68 9.11
C TYR A 97 -15.53 -13.84 8.15
N ASN A 98 -16.80 -13.98 7.75
CA ASN A 98 -17.33 -15.11 7.00
C ASN A 98 -17.25 -14.96 5.48
N LEU A 99 -16.56 -13.94 4.96
CA LEU A 99 -16.26 -13.82 3.54
C LEU A 99 -15.21 -14.89 3.15
N PRO A 100 -15.50 -15.75 2.15
CA PRO A 100 -14.56 -16.75 1.68
C PRO A 100 -13.23 -16.13 1.26
N LEU A 101 -12.12 -16.82 1.49
CA LEU A 101 -10.77 -16.30 1.24
C LEU A 101 -10.59 -15.85 -0.21
N GLU A 102 -11.15 -16.61 -1.14
CA GLU A 102 -11.16 -16.35 -2.57
C GLU A 102 -11.93 -15.07 -2.96
N GLU A 103 -12.88 -14.64 -2.13
CA GLU A 103 -13.64 -13.40 -2.37
C GLU A 103 -13.03 -12.17 -1.68
N ARG A 104 -12.01 -12.36 -0.84
CA ARG A 104 -11.32 -11.26 -0.17
C ARG A 104 -10.46 -10.49 -1.15
N GLN A 105 -10.44 -9.17 -1.00
CA GLN A 105 -9.65 -8.28 -1.82
C GLN A 105 -8.62 -7.54 -0.98
N PRO A 106 -7.39 -7.38 -1.48
CA PRO A 106 -6.42 -6.49 -0.85
C PRO A 106 -6.89 -5.04 -0.98
N LEU A 107 -6.61 -4.24 0.05
CA LEU A 107 -6.76 -2.80 -0.01
C LEU A 107 -5.46 -2.19 -0.53
N GLU A 108 -5.56 -1.27 -1.48
CA GLU A 108 -4.39 -0.49 -1.89
C GLU A 108 -4.16 0.64 -0.92
N ILE A 109 -2.97 0.62 -0.33
CA ILE A 109 -2.46 1.63 0.58
C ILE A 109 -1.65 2.63 -0.24
N ARG A 110 -1.95 3.90 -0.06
CA ARG A 110 -1.08 4.98 -0.54
C ARG A 110 -0.32 5.53 0.65
N ALA A 111 0.98 5.66 0.50
CA ALA A 111 1.85 6.18 1.54
C ALA A 111 2.69 7.33 1.04
N THR A 112 2.84 8.35 1.88
CA THR A 112 3.79 9.43 1.63
C THR A 112 5.15 8.93 2.09
N ARG A 113 6.01 8.57 1.14
CA ARG A 113 7.37 8.12 1.37
C ARG A 113 8.24 9.30 1.75
N ILE A 114 8.87 9.20 2.92
CA ILE A 114 9.86 10.15 3.45
C ILE A 114 11.22 9.45 3.47
N ASP A 115 12.16 10.03 2.75
CA ASP A 115 13.51 9.50 2.63
C ASP A 115 14.45 10.11 3.67
N LEU A 116 14.66 9.39 4.77
CA LEU A 116 15.39 9.91 5.93
C LEU A 116 16.86 10.16 5.63
N GLU A 117 17.47 9.40 4.72
CA GLU A 117 18.84 9.62 4.27
C GLU A 117 18.98 10.96 3.55
N VAL A 118 18.08 11.26 2.62
CA VAL A 118 18.11 12.54 1.89
C VAL A 118 17.85 13.68 2.86
N LEU A 119 16.85 13.54 3.73
CA LEU A 119 16.49 14.60 4.66
C LEU A 119 17.62 14.89 5.65
N ARG A 120 18.28 13.88 6.22
CA ARG A 120 19.35 14.07 7.22
C ARG A 120 20.66 14.61 6.65
N THR A 121 20.90 14.45 5.36
CA THR A 121 22.16 14.82 4.69
C THR A 121 22.05 16.11 3.89
N THR A 122 20.84 16.52 3.49
CA THR A 122 20.62 17.73 2.69
C THR A 122 20.59 18.96 3.60
N PRO A 123 21.53 19.91 3.48
CA PRO A 123 21.52 21.14 4.26
C PRO A 123 20.34 22.03 3.88
N PHE A 124 19.79 22.73 4.86
CA PHE A 124 18.76 23.75 4.70
C PHE A 124 19.24 25.02 5.39
N GLY A 125 19.75 25.97 4.60
CA GLY A 125 20.47 27.14 5.13
C GLY A 125 21.88 26.77 5.60
N THR A 126 22.41 27.53 6.58
CA THR A 126 23.81 27.38 7.05
C THR A 126 23.97 26.36 8.17
N ASP A 127 22.95 26.21 9.01
CA ASP A 127 23.04 25.48 10.28
C ASP A 127 21.93 24.43 10.45
N GLU A 128 21.18 24.13 9.40
CA GLU A 128 20.10 23.15 9.43
C GLU A 128 20.18 22.13 8.30
N PHE A 129 19.35 21.09 8.43
CA PHE A 129 19.10 20.06 7.44
C PHE A 129 17.59 19.96 7.17
N LEU A 130 17.22 19.30 6.08
CA LEU A 130 15.81 19.02 5.77
C LEU A 130 15.15 18.13 6.83
N LEU A 131 15.89 17.21 7.45
CA LEU A 131 15.52 16.63 8.74
C LEU A 131 16.03 17.58 9.82
N PRO A 132 15.15 18.36 10.47
CA PRO A 132 15.59 19.39 11.39
C PRO A 132 16.46 18.81 12.50
N LYS A 133 17.40 19.59 13.03
CA LYS A 133 18.18 19.24 14.22
C LYS A 133 17.27 18.95 15.42
N SER A 134 16.08 19.54 15.52
CA SER A 134 15.09 19.16 16.54
C SER A 134 14.57 17.72 16.37
N GLY A 135 14.68 17.14 15.17
CA GLY A 135 14.23 15.81 14.83
C GLY A 135 12.73 15.66 14.68
N ILE A 136 11.94 16.72 14.85
CA ILE A 136 10.49 16.63 14.91
C ILE A 136 9.90 16.67 13.50
N ILE A 137 9.10 15.65 13.17
CA ILE A 137 8.28 15.60 11.97
C ILE A 137 6.82 15.40 12.38
N TYR A 138 5.94 16.27 11.89
CA TYR A 138 4.50 16.04 11.91
C TYR A 138 4.07 15.66 10.50
N ALA A 139 3.47 14.48 10.35
CA ALA A 139 3.06 13.96 9.04
C ALA A 139 1.60 13.49 9.10
N SER A 140 0.76 14.09 8.27
CA SER A 140 -0.67 13.78 8.17
C SER A 140 -1.08 13.80 6.70
N ARG A 141 -2.21 13.16 6.40
CA ARG A 141 -2.82 13.13 5.06
C ARG A 141 -4.31 13.39 5.18
N ASP A 142 -4.83 14.15 4.24
CA ASP A 142 -6.25 14.50 4.17
C ASP A 142 -7.08 13.46 3.41
N ASP A 143 -6.44 12.59 2.62
CA ASP A 143 -7.10 11.57 1.79
C ASP A 143 -7.25 10.21 2.49
N ALA A 144 -6.64 10.05 3.67
CA ALA A 144 -6.86 8.93 4.57
C ALA A 144 -8.24 9.03 5.21
N LEU A 145 -9.01 7.94 5.14
CA LEU A 145 -10.36 7.86 5.69
C LEU A 145 -10.36 6.93 6.90
N PRO A 146 -10.83 7.39 8.06
CA PRO A 146 -10.88 6.57 9.26
C PRO A 146 -11.85 5.40 9.07
N ASP A 147 -11.62 4.34 9.84
CA ASP A 147 -12.62 3.32 10.06
C ASP A 147 -13.88 3.94 10.71
N ARG A 148 -15.03 3.72 10.07
CA ARG A 148 -16.34 4.17 10.54
C ARG A 148 -17.30 2.98 10.52
N SER A 149 -16.89 1.84 11.06
CA SER A 149 -17.74 0.65 11.23
C SER A 149 -18.95 0.93 12.15
N PHE A 150 -18.76 1.72 13.21
CA PHE A 150 -19.84 2.16 14.09
C PHE A 150 -20.44 3.50 13.62
N ARG A 151 -21.65 3.47 13.05
CA ARG A 151 -22.35 4.65 12.48
C ARG A 151 -23.68 4.97 13.17
N PRO A 152 -23.66 5.39 14.45
CA PRO A 152 -24.87 5.82 15.15
C PRO A 152 -25.47 7.06 14.47
N GLY A 153 -26.76 7.00 14.14
CA GLY A 153 -27.48 8.16 13.61
C GLY A 153 -27.74 9.22 14.68
N LEU A 154 -27.75 10.49 14.28
CA LEU A 154 -28.26 11.60 15.09
C LEU A 154 -29.74 11.86 14.78
N THR A 155 -30.51 12.28 15.79
CA THR A 155 -31.93 12.67 15.62
C THR A 155 -32.12 13.81 14.60
N ALA A 156 -31.12 14.68 14.46
CA ALA A 156 -31.10 15.79 13.49
C ALA A 156 -30.64 15.37 12.07
N GLY A 157 -30.40 14.08 11.83
CA GLY A 157 -29.75 13.56 10.62
C GLY A 157 -28.23 13.56 10.71
N GLY A 158 -27.59 12.67 9.96
CA GLY A 158 -26.14 12.46 10.00
C GLY A 158 -25.68 11.43 11.04
N ILE A 159 -24.36 11.25 11.14
CA ILE A 159 -23.71 10.28 12.04
C ILE A 159 -23.15 11.02 13.26
N ASP A 160 -23.28 10.44 14.45
CA ASP A 160 -22.55 10.89 15.65
C ASP A 160 -21.06 10.52 15.51
N GLU A 161 -20.30 11.46 14.95
CA GLU A 161 -18.88 11.28 14.68
C GLU A 161 -18.04 11.09 15.95
N THR A 162 -18.44 11.69 17.07
CA THR A 162 -17.70 11.57 18.34
C THR A 162 -17.75 10.13 18.83
N ARG A 163 -18.94 9.54 18.83
CA ARG A 163 -19.12 8.16 19.26
C ARG A 163 -18.54 7.17 18.25
N SER A 164 -18.67 7.46 16.95
CA SER A 164 -18.02 6.67 15.89
C SER A 164 -16.51 6.60 16.06
N LYS A 165 -15.84 7.72 16.33
CA LYS A 165 -14.37 7.78 16.54
C LYS A 165 -13.89 6.99 17.75
N THR A 166 -14.71 6.89 18.80
CA THR A 166 -14.34 6.16 20.02
C THR A 166 -14.61 4.67 19.91
N VAL A 167 -15.69 4.28 19.23
CA VAL A 167 -16.15 2.88 19.21
C VAL A 167 -15.56 2.10 18.04
N SER A 168 -15.54 2.66 16.82
CA SER A 168 -15.10 1.94 15.60
C SER A 168 -13.70 1.32 15.76
N PRO A 169 -12.68 2.02 16.30
CA PRO A 169 -11.34 1.42 16.46
C PRO A 169 -11.27 0.21 17.40
N THR A 170 -12.30 -0.04 18.21
CA THR A 170 -12.32 -1.10 19.22
C THR A 170 -13.42 -2.14 18.99
N ASP A 171 -14.25 -1.99 17.96
CA ASP A 171 -15.39 -2.89 17.73
C ASP A 171 -15.05 -4.13 16.90
N SER A 172 -13.80 -4.27 16.43
CA SER A 172 -13.32 -5.36 15.58
C SER A 172 -14.13 -5.56 14.30
N ARG A 173 -14.84 -4.53 13.83
CA ARG A 173 -15.57 -4.56 12.56
C ARG A 173 -14.78 -3.79 11.53
N LEU A 174 -14.69 -4.35 10.33
CA LEU A 174 -13.87 -3.78 9.28
C LEU A 174 -14.73 -2.91 8.35
N ASP A 175 -14.58 -1.58 8.39
CA ASP A 175 -15.25 -0.70 7.41
C ASP A 175 -14.65 -0.85 6.01
N PRO A 176 -15.43 -1.26 4.98
CA PRO A 176 -14.96 -1.38 3.60
C PRO A 176 -14.64 -0.05 2.90
N THR A 177 -15.05 1.08 3.49
CA THR A 177 -14.83 2.44 2.98
C THR A 177 -13.61 3.14 3.57
N ARG A 178 -12.96 2.54 4.58
CA ARG A 178 -11.76 3.08 5.18
C ARG A 178 -10.62 3.15 4.16
N LYS A 179 -9.73 4.11 4.34
CA LYS A 179 -8.50 4.26 3.56
C LYS A 179 -7.37 4.48 4.55
N PRO A 180 -6.69 3.41 5.01
CA PRO A 180 -5.58 3.49 5.94
C PRO A 180 -4.31 3.91 5.20
N ASP A 181 -4.43 4.97 4.38
CA ASP A 181 -3.31 5.62 3.72
C ASP A 181 -2.35 6.16 4.79
N GLY A 182 -1.05 6.02 4.56
CA GLY A 182 -0.05 6.11 5.62
C GLY A 182 1.15 6.98 5.31
N ILE A 183 2.13 6.92 6.20
CA ILE A 183 3.46 7.51 6.01
C ILE A 183 4.47 6.37 5.93
N LEU A 184 5.40 6.43 4.98
CA LEU A 184 6.44 5.43 4.81
C LEU A 184 7.81 6.04 5.06
N LEU A 185 8.51 5.56 6.07
CA LEU A 185 9.92 5.87 6.32
C LEU A 185 10.80 4.87 5.58
N VAL A 186 11.75 5.38 4.79
CA VAL A 186 12.75 4.57 4.11
C VAL A 186 14.15 5.09 4.39
N ARG A 187 15.15 4.22 4.20
CA ARG A 187 16.57 4.55 4.37
C ARG A 187 16.82 5.23 5.73
N GLY A 188 16.16 4.73 6.76
CA GLY A 188 16.26 5.22 8.13
C GLY A 188 17.37 4.57 8.94
N GLU A 189 18.27 3.81 8.30
CA GLU A 189 19.34 3.05 8.97
C GLU A 189 20.23 3.91 9.85
N ASN A 190 20.41 5.18 9.49
CA ASN A 190 21.22 6.16 10.18
C ASN A 190 20.42 7.45 10.37
N LEU A 191 20.43 7.99 11.58
CA LEU A 191 19.81 9.29 11.88
C LEU A 191 20.83 10.37 12.23
N GLY A 192 22.12 10.06 12.39
CA GLY A 192 23.15 11.06 12.63
C GLY A 192 23.21 12.08 11.51
N ARG A 193 23.43 13.36 11.83
CA ARG A 193 23.63 14.40 10.82
C ARG A 193 25.09 14.43 10.38
N ALA A 194 25.34 14.78 9.12
CA ALA A 194 26.68 15.03 8.59
C ALA A 194 27.23 16.33 9.22
N SER A 195 27.63 16.27 10.49
CA SER A 195 28.20 17.39 11.21
C SER A 195 29.72 17.39 11.05
N GLY A 196 30.33 18.58 11.03
CA GLY A 196 31.77 18.74 10.89
C GLY A 196 32.55 17.98 11.97
N THR A 197 33.85 17.78 11.74
CA THR A 197 34.73 16.93 12.57
C THR A 197 34.90 17.40 14.02
N SER A 198 34.46 18.61 14.37
CA SER A 198 34.65 19.22 15.69
C SER A 198 33.39 19.98 16.14
N PRO A 199 32.39 19.28 16.69
CA PRO A 199 31.15 19.92 17.13
C PRO A 199 31.34 20.77 18.39
N THR A 200 30.59 21.88 18.49
CA THR A 200 30.46 22.66 19.73
C THR A 200 29.44 22.03 20.67
N VAL A 201 29.45 22.42 21.96
CA VAL A 201 28.41 22.01 22.93
C VAL A 201 27.01 22.39 22.42
N ALA A 202 26.87 23.55 21.77
CA ALA A 202 25.61 23.99 21.18
C ALA A 202 25.15 23.07 20.03
N ASP A 203 26.07 22.55 19.22
CA ASP A 203 25.72 21.59 18.15
C ASP A 203 25.18 20.30 18.73
N VAL A 204 25.82 19.78 19.78
CA VAL A 204 25.40 18.53 20.42
C VAL A 204 24.04 18.68 21.10
N VAL A 205 23.78 19.82 21.74
CA VAL A 205 22.51 20.07 22.42
C VAL A 205 21.37 20.26 21.42
N ARG A 206 21.64 20.94 20.30
CA ARG A 206 20.66 21.20 19.23
C ARG A 206 20.30 19.95 18.45
N GLU A 207 21.28 19.11 18.13
CA GLU A 207 21.07 17.87 17.37
C GLU A 207 20.37 16.81 18.22
N LYS A 208 19.08 16.63 17.98
CA LYS A 208 18.24 15.52 18.44
C LYS A 208 18.11 14.48 17.33
N GLY A 209 17.58 13.30 17.69
CA GLY A 209 17.35 12.24 16.71
C GLY A 209 16.11 12.48 15.87
N LEU A 210 15.08 11.64 16.07
CA LEU A 210 13.83 11.70 15.34
C LEU A 210 12.66 11.60 16.32
N THR A 211 11.67 12.47 16.17
CA THR A 211 10.34 12.31 16.75
C THR A 211 9.35 12.49 15.61
N LEU A 212 8.83 11.39 15.08
CA LEU A 212 7.73 11.43 14.12
C LEU A 212 6.41 11.33 14.88
N ALA A 213 5.50 12.27 14.63
CA ALA A 213 4.12 12.19 15.07
C ALA A 213 3.19 12.17 13.85
N SER A 214 2.35 11.15 13.77
CA SER A 214 1.35 10.97 12.74
C SER A 214 0.03 10.51 13.33
N ASN A 215 -1.08 10.94 12.76
CA ASN A 215 -2.41 10.40 13.04
C ASN A 215 -2.79 9.27 12.06
N LEU A 216 -1.81 8.72 11.35
CA LEU A 216 -1.95 7.68 10.34
C LEU A 216 -1.08 6.46 10.69
N PRO A 217 -1.29 5.31 10.04
CA PRO A 217 -0.33 4.22 10.02
C PRO A 217 1.05 4.69 9.50
N VAL A 218 2.12 4.27 10.20
CA VAL A 218 3.51 4.50 9.77
C VAL A 218 4.15 3.17 9.39
N TYR A 219 4.69 3.11 8.18
CA TYR A 219 5.47 2.01 7.66
C TYR A 219 6.96 2.35 7.75
N ILE A 220 7.79 1.40 8.17
CA ILE A 220 9.25 1.54 8.27
C ILE A 220 9.87 0.44 7.42
N GLN A 221 10.59 0.82 6.36
CA GLN A 221 11.21 -0.14 5.46
C GLN A 221 12.69 -0.32 5.76
N GLY A 222 13.08 -1.57 5.99
CA GLY A 222 14.46 -1.98 6.18
C GLY A 222 15.01 -1.66 7.57
N PRO A 223 16.35 -1.70 7.73
CA PRO A 223 16.99 -1.35 8.98
C PRO A 223 16.70 0.08 9.40
N PHE A 224 16.58 0.31 10.71
CA PHE A 224 16.20 1.60 11.25
C PHE A 224 17.05 1.96 12.46
N ASN A 225 17.76 3.07 12.34
CA ASN A 225 18.55 3.72 13.39
C ASN A 225 19.46 2.74 14.14
N LEU A 226 20.34 2.08 13.39
CA LEU A 226 21.28 1.10 13.92
C LEU A 226 22.47 1.79 14.60
N HIS A 227 23.02 1.12 15.61
CA HIS A 227 24.33 1.46 16.16
C HIS A 227 25.44 1.05 15.19
N THR A 228 26.52 1.84 15.12
CA THR A 228 27.70 1.51 14.29
C THR A 228 28.69 0.55 14.96
N SER A 229 28.58 0.36 16.28
CA SER A 229 29.36 -0.59 17.07
C SER A 229 28.50 -1.23 18.16
N GLU A 230 29.03 -2.26 18.82
CA GLU A 230 28.40 -2.87 20.01
C GLU A 230 28.77 -2.11 21.28
N GLU A 231 28.00 -2.29 22.35
CA GLU A 231 28.25 -1.68 23.66
C GLU A 231 29.62 -2.03 24.25
N PHE A 232 30.19 -3.15 23.82
CA PHE A 232 31.47 -3.65 24.28
C PHE A 232 32.46 -3.82 23.11
N THR A 233 33.74 -3.60 23.40
CA THR A 233 34.86 -3.80 22.48
C THR A 233 35.02 -5.26 22.05
N GLN A 234 34.62 -6.21 22.91
CA GLN A 234 34.42 -7.61 22.53
C GLN A 234 33.05 -7.79 21.88
N ARG A 235 33.07 -8.03 20.56
CA ARG A 235 31.87 -8.15 19.72
C ARG A 235 31.28 -9.55 19.76
N VAL A 236 29.99 -9.64 20.10
CA VAL A 236 29.18 -10.86 20.05
C VAL A 236 28.80 -11.20 18.62
N PHE A 237 28.56 -10.18 17.79
CA PHE A 237 28.20 -10.33 16.39
C PHE A 237 29.40 -10.04 15.49
N THR A 238 29.87 -11.07 14.80
CA THR A 238 30.93 -10.93 13.78
C THR A 238 30.41 -11.32 12.40
N PRO A 239 31.03 -10.85 11.31
CA PRO A 239 30.66 -11.28 9.96
C PRO A 239 30.72 -12.80 9.74
N THR A 240 31.49 -13.52 10.56
CA THR A 240 31.68 -14.97 10.49
C THR A 240 30.74 -15.77 11.41
N GLY A 241 29.87 -15.10 12.18
CA GLY A 241 28.92 -15.73 13.09
C GLY A 241 28.80 -15.00 14.44
N SER A 242 27.85 -15.43 15.25
CA SER A 242 27.65 -14.90 16.60
C SER A 242 28.25 -15.84 17.65
N ASP A 243 29.08 -15.29 18.54
CA ASP A 243 29.59 -16.02 19.71
C ASP A 243 28.89 -15.51 20.97
N PHE A 244 27.87 -16.24 21.42
CA PHE A 244 27.14 -15.89 22.64
C PHE A 244 27.87 -16.31 23.92
N SER A 245 28.95 -17.11 23.83
CA SER A 245 29.69 -17.54 25.02
C SER A 245 30.34 -16.36 25.74
N ILE A 246 30.82 -15.37 24.97
CA ILE A 246 31.43 -14.16 25.51
C ILE A 246 30.42 -13.14 26.04
N PHE A 247 29.10 -13.31 25.79
CA PHE A 247 28.11 -12.30 26.16
C PHE A 247 28.11 -12.03 27.68
N TYR A 248 28.24 -13.10 28.48
CA TYR A 248 28.18 -13.06 29.94
C TYR A 248 29.53 -12.81 30.63
N ASP A 249 30.65 -12.95 29.91
CA ASP A 249 32.00 -12.78 30.45
C ASP A 249 32.52 -11.33 30.31
N ARG A 250 31.72 -10.45 29.73
CA ARG A 250 32.09 -9.05 29.51
C ARG A 250 32.10 -8.25 30.81
N THR A 251 33.13 -7.42 30.98
CA THR A 251 33.35 -6.59 32.17
C THR A 251 33.27 -5.10 31.83
N GLU A 252 33.18 -4.25 32.86
CA GLU A 252 33.14 -2.79 32.73
C GLU A 252 34.34 -2.23 31.96
N THR A 253 35.52 -2.85 32.09
CA THR A 253 36.73 -2.40 31.37
C THR A 253 36.66 -2.63 29.85
N GLN A 254 35.67 -3.39 29.38
CA GLN A 254 35.49 -3.73 27.98
C GLN A 254 34.38 -2.90 27.31
N LEU A 255 33.71 -2.01 28.05
CA LEU A 255 32.75 -1.06 27.48
C LEU A 255 33.42 -0.22 26.38
N ASP A 256 32.78 -0.12 25.21
CA ASP A 256 33.27 0.73 24.13
C ASP A 256 32.92 2.18 24.43
N PRO A 257 33.90 3.07 24.70
CA PRO A 257 33.62 4.46 25.01
C PRO A 257 33.07 5.26 23.81
N ASN A 258 33.03 4.65 22.61
CA ASN A 258 32.42 5.22 21.41
C ASN A 258 30.97 4.79 21.20
N PHE A 259 30.44 3.87 22.01
CA PHE A 259 29.07 3.39 21.85
C PHE A 259 28.04 4.45 22.25
N ALA A 260 27.00 4.61 21.43
CA ALA A 260 25.85 5.49 21.69
C ALA A 260 26.19 6.96 22.03
N CYS A 261 27.37 7.44 21.64
CA CYS A 261 27.82 8.81 21.88
C CYS A 261 28.11 9.52 20.55
N ARG A 262 27.95 10.85 20.52
CA ARG A 262 28.24 11.62 19.32
C ARG A 262 29.77 11.73 19.11
N PRO A 263 30.28 11.52 17.89
CA PRO A 263 31.71 11.68 17.59
C PRO A 263 32.23 13.05 18.06
N ASN A 264 33.36 13.03 18.78
CA ASN A 264 34.02 14.20 19.34
C ASN A 264 33.13 15.08 20.23
N ASP A 265 32.18 14.51 20.99
CA ASP A 265 31.33 15.28 21.92
C ASP A 265 32.19 16.02 22.98
N PRO A 266 32.26 17.38 22.95
CA PRO A 266 33.09 18.15 23.87
C PRO A 266 32.66 18.00 25.33
N ARG A 267 31.43 17.56 25.61
CA ARG A 267 30.94 17.34 26.99
C ARG A 267 31.56 16.09 27.63
N LEU A 268 32.14 15.19 26.82
CA LEU A 268 32.68 13.91 27.29
C LEU A 268 34.20 13.94 27.54
N GLY A 269 34.87 15.08 27.32
CA GLY A 269 36.29 15.24 27.62
C GLY A 269 37.21 14.34 26.79
N GLY A 270 36.87 14.09 25.52
CA GLY A 270 37.68 13.27 24.61
C GLY A 270 37.46 11.75 24.72
N ARG A 271 36.55 11.29 25.58
CA ARG A 271 36.23 9.84 25.72
C ARG A 271 35.56 9.23 24.49
N CYS A 272 34.85 10.04 23.70
CA CYS A 272 34.13 9.60 22.50
C CYS A 272 34.76 10.22 21.25
N GLY A 273 35.87 9.63 20.77
CA GLY A 273 36.60 10.15 19.61
C GLY A 273 35.93 9.78 18.28
N THR A 274 35.73 8.47 18.05
CA THR A 274 35.08 7.96 16.85
C THR A 274 33.56 8.10 16.94
N GLY A 275 32.99 7.78 18.10
CA GLY A 275 31.54 7.83 18.38
C GLY A 275 30.66 6.94 17.50
N ASP A 276 29.37 7.27 17.53
CA ASP A 276 28.27 6.55 16.89
C ASP A 276 27.33 7.53 16.15
N THR A 277 26.72 7.03 15.08
CA THR A 277 25.71 7.77 14.31
C THR A 277 24.29 7.55 14.80
N TRP A 278 24.07 6.62 15.73
CA TRP A 278 22.78 6.41 16.39
C TRP A 278 22.24 7.68 17.06
N ARG A 279 20.93 7.91 16.97
CA ARG A 279 20.25 8.99 17.70
C ARG A 279 18.92 8.51 18.30
N PRO A 280 18.42 9.10 19.41
CA PRO A 280 17.11 8.72 19.95
C PRO A 280 15.99 8.89 18.91
N ALA A 281 15.22 7.84 18.67
CA ALA A 281 14.13 7.85 17.70
C ALA A 281 12.80 7.45 18.36
N ASN A 282 11.77 8.29 18.20
CA ASN A 282 10.42 8.06 18.68
C ASN A 282 9.44 8.17 17.51
N ILE A 283 8.56 7.19 17.37
CA ILE A 283 7.49 7.21 16.36
C ILE A 283 6.17 7.06 17.11
N LEU A 284 5.33 8.09 17.03
CA LEU A 284 3.97 8.09 17.53
C LEU A 284 3.04 8.09 16.33
N SER A 285 2.28 7.01 16.17
CA SER A 285 1.39 6.80 15.04
C SER A 285 0.14 6.03 15.46
N ASP A 286 -0.85 5.95 14.56
CA ASP A 286 -2.04 5.12 14.75
C ASP A 286 -1.67 3.63 14.82
N SER A 287 -0.79 3.20 13.91
CA SER A 287 -0.13 1.90 13.96
C SER A 287 1.30 1.99 13.42
N ILE A 288 2.16 1.04 13.82
CA ILE A 288 3.55 0.93 13.36
C ILE A 288 3.71 -0.39 12.61
N ASN A 289 4.23 -0.30 11.39
CA ASN A 289 4.36 -1.41 10.45
C ASN A 289 5.80 -1.54 9.97
N LEU A 290 6.35 -2.75 10.02
CA LEU A 290 7.72 -3.01 9.56
C LEU A 290 7.68 -3.73 8.20
N LEU A 291 8.36 -3.15 7.22
CA LEU A 291 8.56 -3.72 5.90
C LEU A 291 10.00 -4.21 5.76
N SER A 292 10.18 -5.39 5.17
CA SER A 292 11.52 -5.92 4.93
C SER A 292 12.31 -5.02 3.98
N VAL A 293 13.65 -5.07 4.06
CA VAL A 293 14.53 -4.31 3.14
C VAL A 293 14.26 -4.65 1.67
N ASN A 294 13.87 -5.90 1.40
CA ASN A 294 13.57 -6.42 0.06
C ASN A 294 12.07 -6.30 -0.31
N TYR A 295 11.26 -5.61 0.48
CA TYR A 295 9.85 -5.38 0.15
C TYR A 295 9.75 -4.55 -1.13
N ARG A 296 9.17 -5.12 -2.19
CA ARG A 296 8.93 -4.41 -3.45
C ARG A 296 7.46 -4.00 -3.53
N PHE A 297 7.22 -2.70 -3.57
CA PHE A 297 5.88 -2.13 -3.76
C PHE A 297 5.21 -2.66 -5.03
N GLY A 298 5.96 -2.77 -6.13
CA GLY A 298 5.46 -3.32 -7.39
C GLY A 298 4.48 -2.37 -8.09
N PHE A 299 3.74 -2.92 -9.05
CA PHE A 299 2.80 -2.14 -9.87
C PHE A 299 1.47 -2.87 -10.03
N ARG A 300 0.39 -2.09 -10.19
CA ARG A 300 -0.99 -2.59 -10.35
C ARG A 300 -1.14 -3.65 -11.44
N ASN A 301 -0.45 -3.50 -12.56
CA ASN A 301 -0.50 -4.45 -13.67
C ASN A 301 0.06 -5.83 -13.30
N GLU A 302 1.09 -5.92 -12.45
CA GLU A 302 1.72 -7.19 -12.04
C GLU A 302 0.75 -8.14 -11.33
N GLY A 303 -0.32 -7.59 -10.74
CA GLY A 303 -1.39 -8.33 -10.10
C GLY A 303 -2.73 -8.27 -10.84
N ASP A 304 -2.86 -7.69 -12.03
CA ASP A 304 -4.17 -7.38 -12.64
C ASP A 304 -5.07 -6.51 -11.75
N PHE A 305 -4.49 -5.67 -10.89
CA PHE A 305 -5.24 -4.93 -9.87
C PHE A 305 -6.35 -4.07 -10.50
N ASP A 306 -6.09 -3.39 -11.61
CA ASP A 306 -7.13 -2.60 -12.30
C ASP A 306 -8.19 -3.46 -13.02
N LEU A 307 -7.90 -4.75 -13.27
CA LEU A 307 -8.85 -5.71 -13.83
C LEU A 307 -9.73 -6.36 -12.75
N ARG A 308 -9.34 -6.26 -11.47
CA ARG A 308 -10.13 -6.76 -10.34
C ARG A 308 -11.20 -5.75 -9.92
N ASN A 309 -12.04 -6.15 -8.98
CA ASN A 309 -13.15 -5.35 -8.48
C ASN A 309 -12.73 -4.40 -7.34
N ASN A 310 -11.71 -3.58 -7.59
CA ASN A 310 -11.18 -2.66 -6.59
C ASN A 310 -11.94 -1.32 -6.50
N ALA A 311 -12.80 -1.01 -7.48
CA ALA A 311 -13.50 0.28 -7.63
C ALA A 311 -14.74 0.51 -6.73
N GLY A 312 -15.21 -0.49 -5.97
CA GLY A 312 -16.35 -0.34 -5.04
C GLY A 312 -17.73 -0.67 -5.65
N ALA A 313 -18.79 -0.64 -4.82
CA ALA A 313 -20.11 -1.24 -5.08
C ALA A 313 -20.81 -0.81 -6.38
N ALA A 314 -20.70 0.46 -6.78
CA ALA A 314 -21.31 0.96 -8.01
C ALA A 314 -20.79 0.23 -9.28
N ALA A 315 -19.56 -0.29 -9.22
CA ALA A 315 -18.97 -1.10 -10.28
C ALA A 315 -19.26 -2.62 -10.12
N VAL A 316 -19.73 -3.07 -8.95
CA VAL A 316 -19.93 -4.50 -8.63
C VAL A 316 -21.15 -5.07 -9.34
N MET A 317 -22.29 -4.37 -9.27
CA MET A 317 -23.54 -4.87 -9.83
C MET A 317 -23.46 -5.07 -11.35
N PRO A 318 -22.95 -4.11 -12.15
CA PRO A 318 -22.72 -4.33 -13.57
C PRO A 318 -21.75 -5.50 -13.84
N ARG A 319 -20.71 -5.67 -13.02
CA ARG A 319 -19.73 -6.76 -13.18
C ARG A 319 -20.31 -8.14 -12.93
N LYS A 320 -21.11 -8.29 -11.86
CA LYS A 320 -21.83 -9.54 -11.58
C LYS A 320 -22.72 -9.93 -12.75
N GLN A 321 -23.40 -8.97 -13.36
CA GLN A 321 -24.21 -9.19 -14.57
C GLN A 321 -23.36 -9.64 -15.79
N GLN A 322 -22.07 -9.31 -15.84
CA GLN A 322 -21.15 -9.75 -16.89
C GLN A 322 -20.50 -11.13 -16.61
N GLY A 323 -20.88 -11.82 -15.53
CA GLY A 323 -20.38 -13.15 -15.16
C GLY A 323 -19.13 -13.14 -14.26
N PHE A 324 -18.79 -12.01 -13.64
CA PHE A 324 -17.68 -11.91 -12.70
C PHE A 324 -18.14 -12.14 -11.25
N TYR A 325 -17.29 -12.78 -10.46
CA TYR A 325 -17.45 -12.89 -9.02
C TYR A 325 -17.16 -11.55 -8.30
N ASN A 326 -17.45 -11.55 -6.99
CA ASN A 326 -17.08 -10.50 -6.05
C ASN A 326 -15.59 -10.12 -6.17
N ASN A 327 -14.72 -11.11 -6.26
CA ASN A 327 -13.30 -10.97 -6.54
C ASN A 327 -12.93 -11.58 -7.90
N ASN A 328 -11.78 -11.19 -8.44
CA ASN A 328 -11.22 -11.80 -9.66
C ASN A 328 -9.83 -12.36 -9.36
N PHE A 329 -9.48 -13.44 -10.06
CA PHE A 329 -8.17 -14.08 -9.98
C PHE A 329 -7.13 -13.26 -10.76
N VAL A 330 -5.87 -13.38 -10.37
CA VAL A 330 -4.77 -12.89 -11.21
C VAL A 330 -4.60 -13.82 -12.40
N THR A 331 -4.78 -13.29 -13.61
CA THR A 331 -4.88 -14.04 -14.87
C THR A 331 -3.79 -13.68 -15.89
N ASN A 332 -3.24 -12.47 -15.82
CA ASN A 332 -2.07 -11.97 -16.55
C ASN A 332 -0.90 -11.59 -15.61
N GLY A 333 -0.94 -11.99 -14.33
CA GLY A 333 0.13 -11.68 -13.36
C GLY A 333 1.49 -12.30 -13.69
N LEU A 334 2.49 -12.02 -12.86
CA LEU A 334 3.88 -12.48 -13.03
C LEU A 334 4.02 -13.98 -13.32
N SER A 335 3.22 -14.83 -12.68
CA SER A 335 3.29 -16.29 -12.89
C SER A 335 2.51 -16.81 -14.11
N SER A 336 1.70 -15.95 -14.75
CA SER A 336 0.85 -16.34 -15.88
C SER A 336 1.59 -16.36 -17.24
N GLY A 337 2.89 -16.01 -17.28
CA GLY A 337 3.68 -15.91 -18.50
C GLY A 337 3.32 -14.73 -19.42
N ALA A 338 2.38 -13.86 -19.02
CA ALA A 338 1.94 -12.70 -19.79
C ALA A 338 3.05 -11.62 -19.88
N PHE A 339 3.83 -11.43 -18.81
CA PHE A 339 4.96 -10.51 -18.82
C PHE A 339 6.21 -11.19 -19.38
N ARG A 340 6.49 -10.98 -20.68
CA ARG A 340 7.76 -11.39 -21.30
C ARG A 340 8.81 -10.28 -21.14
N ALA A 341 9.98 -10.66 -20.63
CA ALA A 341 11.14 -9.79 -20.48
C ALA A 341 11.75 -9.45 -21.85
N THR A 342 11.28 -8.38 -22.48
CA THR A 342 12.07 -7.68 -23.49
C THR A 342 12.01 -6.18 -23.20
N ASN A 343 13.10 -5.67 -22.60
CA ASN A 343 13.40 -4.26 -22.38
C ASN A 343 12.33 -3.41 -21.65
N GLY A 344 11.77 -3.92 -20.56
CA GLY A 344 10.90 -3.12 -19.68
C GLY A 344 10.76 -3.73 -18.30
N THR A 345 11.45 -3.13 -17.32
CA THR A 345 11.12 -2.98 -15.88
C THR A 345 10.54 -4.14 -15.05
N LEU A 346 10.46 -5.38 -15.54
CA LEU A 346 9.94 -6.53 -14.79
C LEU A 346 10.92 -7.70 -14.67
N ASP A 347 12.14 -7.58 -15.20
CA ASP A 347 13.21 -8.52 -14.90
C ASP A 347 14.59 -7.87 -15.08
N PRO A 348 15.47 -7.83 -14.06
CA PRO A 348 16.87 -7.52 -14.26
C PRO A 348 17.65 -8.57 -15.08
N GLY A 349 17.03 -9.70 -15.49
CA GLY A 349 17.74 -10.86 -16.05
C GLY A 349 17.24 -11.49 -17.36
N GLY A 350 16.13 -11.06 -17.98
CA GLY A 350 15.66 -11.64 -19.26
C GLY A 350 15.10 -13.08 -19.18
N THR A 351 14.76 -13.53 -17.99
CA THR A 351 14.22 -14.84 -17.64
C THR A 351 12.71 -14.89 -17.87
N THR A 352 12.22 -16.02 -18.41
CA THR A 352 10.77 -16.28 -18.45
C THR A 352 10.31 -16.64 -17.05
N LEU A 353 9.37 -15.87 -16.49
CA LEU A 353 8.78 -16.12 -15.18
C LEU A 353 7.82 -17.31 -15.26
N THR A 354 8.10 -18.37 -14.50
CA THR A 354 7.24 -19.54 -14.33
C THR A 354 6.61 -19.57 -12.94
N ASP A 355 5.59 -20.42 -12.75
CA ASP A 355 5.04 -20.70 -11.42
C ASP A 355 6.13 -21.21 -10.44
N ASP A 356 7.16 -21.93 -10.94
CA ASP A 356 8.29 -22.40 -10.13
C ASP A 356 9.22 -21.27 -9.67
N ASN A 357 9.40 -20.21 -10.48
CA ASN A 357 10.16 -19.01 -10.08
C ASN A 357 9.48 -18.22 -8.95
N TYR A 358 8.18 -18.46 -8.74
CA TYR A 358 7.40 -17.84 -7.68
C TYR A 358 7.27 -18.75 -6.46
N ALA A 359 7.17 -20.06 -6.66
CA ALA A 359 7.06 -21.05 -5.59
C ALA A 359 8.39 -21.35 -4.88
N ASN A 360 9.53 -20.96 -5.46
CA ASN A 360 10.86 -21.19 -4.88
C ASN A 360 11.37 -19.96 -4.08
N ASN A 361 12.11 -20.23 -2.99
CA ASN A 361 12.65 -19.17 -2.12
C ASN A 361 13.94 -18.51 -2.68
N ASN A 362 14.46 -18.96 -3.83
CA ASN A 362 15.73 -18.50 -4.38
C ASN A 362 15.48 -17.45 -5.46
N ASN A 363 15.66 -16.16 -5.12
CA ASN A 363 15.39 -14.98 -5.95
C ASN A 363 13.92 -14.83 -6.40
N PRO A 364 12.95 -14.82 -5.46
CA PRO A 364 11.55 -14.63 -5.81
C PRO A 364 11.34 -13.25 -6.43
N VAL A 365 10.64 -13.21 -7.57
CA VAL A 365 10.16 -11.94 -8.13
C VAL A 365 9.03 -11.45 -7.25
N ASN A 366 9.36 -10.56 -6.32
CA ASN A 366 8.43 -10.07 -5.32
C ASN A 366 7.61 -8.89 -5.82
N SER A 367 6.32 -8.82 -5.53
CA SER A 367 5.49 -7.62 -5.76
C SER A 367 4.40 -7.58 -4.72
N SER A 368 4.11 -6.43 -4.12
CA SER A 368 2.93 -6.34 -3.25
C SER A 368 1.62 -6.61 -4.01
N TYR A 369 1.55 -6.28 -5.31
CA TYR A 369 0.34 -6.49 -6.11
C TYR A 369 0.08 -7.95 -6.47
N PHE A 370 1.13 -8.77 -6.48
CA PHE A 370 1.07 -10.21 -6.75
C PHE A 370 1.11 -11.05 -5.46
N ASN A 371 2.00 -10.70 -4.51
CA ASN A 371 2.35 -11.48 -3.32
C ASN A 371 1.77 -10.86 -2.04
N ASN A 372 0.47 -10.62 -2.04
CA ASN A 372 -0.26 -10.02 -0.90
C ASN A 372 -1.02 -11.04 -0.06
N PHE A 373 -0.86 -12.35 -0.29
CA PHE A 373 -1.53 -13.45 0.44
C PHE A 373 -3.06 -13.45 0.41
N VAL A 374 -3.68 -12.43 -0.15
CA VAL A 374 -5.13 -12.25 -0.17
C VAL A 374 -5.67 -12.55 -1.57
N THR A 375 -4.93 -12.16 -2.61
CA THR A 375 -5.41 -12.33 -3.98
C THR A 375 -5.22 -13.76 -4.47
N PRO A 376 -6.30 -14.43 -4.91
CA PRO A 376 -6.19 -15.68 -5.63
C PRO A 376 -5.44 -15.52 -6.96
N VAL A 377 -4.57 -16.47 -7.29
CA VAL A 377 -3.85 -16.54 -8.56
C VAL A 377 -4.42 -17.68 -9.39
N GLN A 378 -4.78 -17.41 -10.64
CA GLN A 378 -5.13 -18.46 -11.59
C GLN A 378 -3.83 -19.14 -12.06
N ARG A 379 -3.56 -20.33 -11.53
CA ARG A 379 -2.44 -21.17 -11.99
C ARG A 379 -2.73 -21.71 -13.39
N ARG A 380 -1.70 -21.79 -14.23
CA ARG A 380 -1.79 -22.43 -15.55
C ARG A 380 -1.25 -23.86 -15.42
N GLY A 381 -2.03 -24.85 -15.84
CA GLY A 381 -1.71 -26.26 -15.67
C GLY A 381 -2.48 -27.13 -16.65
N ASN A 382 -2.28 -28.45 -16.60
CA ASN A 382 -2.93 -29.38 -17.52
C ASN A 382 -4.36 -29.71 -17.02
N PHE A 383 -5.34 -28.89 -17.41
CA PHE A 383 -6.76 -29.05 -17.12
C PHE A 383 -7.58 -28.67 -18.37
N SER A 384 -8.89 -28.91 -18.35
CA SER A 384 -9.79 -28.53 -19.45
C SER A 384 -9.64 -27.04 -19.78
N GLU A 385 -9.15 -26.75 -20.98
CA GLU A 385 -8.88 -25.39 -21.43
C GLU A 385 -10.18 -24.68 -21.81
N TYR A 386 -10.38 -23.47 -21.27
CA TYR A 386 -11.53 -22.63 -21.61
C TYR A 386 -11.08 -21.43 -22.44
N VAL A 387 -11.87 -21.10 -23.46
CA VAL A 387 -11.71 -19.88 -24.26
C VAL A 387 -12.06 -18.65 -23.42
N MET A 388 -11.27 -17.59 -23.56
CA MET A 388 -11.51 -16.31 -22.90
C MET A 388 -12.05 -15.28 -23.90
N GLU A 389 -12.93 -14.40 -23.43
CA GLU A 389 -13.34 -13.19 -24.15
C GLU A 389 -12.71 -11.96 -23.50
N VAL A 390 -12.37 -10.94 -24.29
CA VAL A 390 -11.81 -9.67 -23.84
C VAL A 390 -12.76 -8.51 -24.12
N CYS A 391 -12.76 -7.51 -23.24
CA CYS A 391 -13.43 -6.23 -23.44
C CYS A 391 -12.42 -5.09 -23.49
N ASN A 392 -12.40 -4.30 -24.57
CA ASN A 392 -11.42 -3.21 -24.76
C ASN A 392 -11.79 -1.90 -24.02
N LYS A 393 -12.62 -1.97 -22.98
CA LYS A 393 -13.02 -0.82 -22.16
C LYS A 393 -12.48 -0.95 -20.74
N LEU A 394 -12.04 0.17 -20.18
CA LEU A 394 -11.60 0.28 -18.79
C LEU A 394 -12.39 1.41 -18.11
N PRO A 395 -12.93 1.20 -16.89
CA PRO A 395 -12.97 -0.05 -16.13
C PRO A 395 -13.96 -1.07 -16.74
N VAL A 396 -13.90 -2.35 -16.32
CA VAL A 396 -14.83 -3.39 -16.85
C VAL A 396 -16.32 -3.08 -16.60
N SER A 397 -16.65 -2.22 -15.62
CA SER A 397 -18.03 -1.77 -15.42
C SER A 397 -18.55 -0.92 -16.59
N ALA A 398 -17.67 -0.46 -17.49
CA ALA A 398 -18.04 0.17 -18.75
C ALA A 398 -18.31 -0.84 -19.89
N CYS A 399 -18.05 -2.14 -19.68
CA CYS A 399 -18.33 -3.20 -20.64
C CYS A 399 -19.80 -3.62 -20.56
N THR A 400 -20.46 -3.64 -21.71
CA THR A 400 -21.79 -4.20 -21.90
C THR A 400 -21.68 -5.62 -22.46
N GLU A 401 -22.81 -6.32 -22.57
CA GLU A 401 -22.85 -7.69 -23.11
C GLU A 401 -22.28 -7.80 -24.54
N ASN A 402 -22.33 -6.70 -25.32
CA ASN A 402 -21.86 -6.66 -26.70
C ASN A 402 -20.37 -6.33 -26.82
N ASP A 403 -19.69 -6.00 -25.73
CA ASP A 403 -18.30 -5.55 -25.75
C ASP A 403 -17.28 -6.68 -25.55
N TRP A 404 -17.74 -7.94 -25.54
CA TRP A 404 -16.91 -9.11 -25.28
C TRP A 404 -16.63 -9.89 -26.55
N TYR A 405 -15.34 -10.11 -26.82
CA TYR A 405 -14.88 -10.72 -28.06
C TYR A 405 -13.78 -11.76 -27.81
N VAL A 406 -13.80 -12.84 -28.58
CA VAL A 406 -12.65 -13.75 -28.70
C VAL A 406 -11.50 -13.11 -29.51
N ASN A 407 -11.86 -12.22 -30.42
CA ASN A 407 -10.94 -11.42 -31.21
C ASN A 407 -11.55 -10.02 -31.45
N PRO A 408 -11.05 -8.96 -30.78
CA PRO A 408 -11.58 -7.61 -30.95
C PRO A 408 -11.36 -6.99 -32.34
N VAL A 409 -10.51 -7.58 -33.21
CA VAL A 409 -10.27 -7.09 -34.58
C VAL A 409 -11.30 -7.66 -35.55
N THR A 410 -11.56 -8.96 -35.48
CA THR A 410 -12.52 -9.65 -36.36
C THR A 410 -13.92 -9.75 -35.76
N GLY A 411 -14.08 -9.40 -34.48
CA GLY A 411 -15.30 -9.66 -33.72
C GLY A 411 -15.48 -11.14 -33.39
N GLY A 412 -16.67 -11.48 -32.90
CA GLY A 412 -17.07 -12.85 -32.56
C GLY A 412 -17.07 -13.11 -31.05
N LYS A 413 -18.04 -13.93 -30.61
CA LYS A 413 -18.13 -14.50 -29.26
C LYS A 413 -17.70 -15.95 -29.32
N ALA A 414 -17.33 -16.54 -28.19
CA ALA A 414 -17.00 -17.97 -28.21
C ALA A 414 -18.26 -18.79 -28.51
N THR A 415 -18.16 -19.74 -29.45
CA THR A 415 -19.26 -20.63 -29.80
C THR A 415 -19.07 -22.01 -29.18
N VAL A 416 -20.17 -22.63 -28.82
CA VAL A 416 -20.23 -23.94 -28.17
C VAL A 416 -19.70 -25.05 -29.09
N GLY A 417 -18.60 -25.70 -28.70
CA GLY A 417 -18.04 -26.86 -29.42
C GLY A 417 -17.11 -26.52 -30.59
N GLU A 418 -16.59 -25.30 -30.65
CA GLU A 418 -15.50 -24.95 -31.57
C GLU A 418 -14.15 -25.50 -31.06
N ASP A 419 -13.32 -25.97 -31.99
CA ASP A 419 -11.99 -26.48 -31.69
C ASP A 419 -11.01 -25.31 -31.45
N ILE A 420 -10.33 -25.35 -30.30
CA ILE A 420 -9.39 -24.30 -29.86
C ILE A 420 -8.21 -24.18 -30.84
N ALA A 421 -7.86 -25.27 -31.52
CA ALA A 421 -6.69 -25.35 -32.40
C ALA A 421 -6.84 -24.62 -33.75
N THR A 422 -8.07 -24.31 -34.20
CA THR A 422 -8.31 -23.81 -35.56
C THR A 422 -8.59 -22.31 -35.67
N ASN A 423 -8.80 -21.61 -34.55
CA ASN A 423 -9.23 -20.22 -34.52
C ASN A 423 -8.19 -19.31 -33.83
N ASN A 424 -8.04 -18.08 -34.34
CA ASN A 424 -7.08 -17.11 -33.83
C ASN A 424 -7.63 -16.40 -32.58
N TYR A 425 -7.62 -17.10 -31.44
CA TYR A 425 -8.09 -16.62 -30.12
C TYR A 425 -7.10 -15.63 -29.50
N ILE A 426 -7.03 -14.41 -30.04
CA ILE A 426 -6.10 -13.38 -29.56
C ILE A 426 -6.40 -12.90 -28.12
N ALA A 427 -7.63 -13.10 -27.65
CA ALA A 427 -8.04 -12.89 -26.25
C ALA A 427 -7.47 -13.95 -25.28
N GLY A 428 -6.83 -15.00 -25.80
CA GLY A 428 -6.22 -16.08 -25.04
C GLY A 428 -7.23 -17.11 -24.51
N THR A 429 -6.71 -18.02 -23.70
CA THR A 429 -7.44 -19.11 -23.05
C THR A 429 -6.98 -19.24 -21.59
N THR A 430 -7.53 -20.19 -20.85
CA THR A 430 -7.02 -20.51 -19.50
C THR A 430 -5.60 -21.10 -19.50
N ALA A 431 -5.10 -21.61 -20.65
CA ALA A 431 -3.73 -22.11 -20.79
C ALA A 431 -2.80 -21.13 -21.53
N ILE A 432 -3.30 -20.39 -22.51
CA ILE A 432 -2.53 -19.46 -23.37
C ILE A 432 -2.82 -18.00 -23.00
N ALA A 433 -1.77 -17.19 -22.82
CA ALA A 433 -1.94 -15.75 -22.56
C ALA A 433 -2.43 -15.00 -23.82
N PRO A 434 -3.21 -13.91 -23.66
CA PRO A 434 -3.63 -13.06 -24.77
C PRO A 434 -2.42 -12.33 -25.38
N THR A 435 -2.63 -11.74 -26.55
CA THR A 435 -1.63 -10.84 -27.14
C THR A 435 -1.33 -9.67 -26.20
N LEU A 436 -0.11 -9.12 -26.30
CA LEU A 436 0.41 -8.12 -25.37
C LEU A 436 -0.51 -6.90 -25.23
N GLU A 437 -1.13 -6.47 -26.33
CA GLU A 437 -2.03 -5.31 -26.39
C GLU A 437 -3.32 -5.53 -25.60
N LEU A 438 -3.72 -6.80 -25.44
CA LEU A 438 -4.96 -7.22 -24.79
C LEU A 438 -4.78 -7.58 -23.32
N GLN A 439 -3.54 -7.69 -22.82
CA GLN A 439 -3.25 -8.06 -21.44
C GLN A 439 -3.76 -7.04 -20.41
N ARG A 440 -3.85 -5.77 -20.80
CA ARG A 440 -4.34 -4.69 -19.94
C ARG A 440 -5.87 -4.60 -19.83
N PHE A 441 -6.60 -5.49 -20.50
CA PHE A 441 -8.05 -5.42 -20.61
C PHE A 441 -8.75 -6.53 -19.83
N PRO A 442 -9.96 -6.29 -19.32
CA PRO A 442 -10.74 -7.28 -18.59
C PRO A 442 -11.07 -8.49 -19.48
N ARG A 443 -11.03 -9.69 -18.89
CA ARG A 443 -11.34 -10.94 -19.56
C ARG A 443 -12.24 -11.82 -18.72
N ARG A 444 -13.10 -12.59 -19.38
CA ARG A 444 -13.96 -13.58 -18.73
C ARG A 444 -13.86 -14.93 -19.44
N VAL A 445 -14.13 -15.99 -18.70
CA VAL A 445 -14.32 -17.32 -19.28
C VAL A 445 -15.59 -17.29 -20.13
N ALA A 446 -15.50 -17.78 -21.35
CA ALA A 446 -16.67 -17.96 -22.19
C ALA A 446 -17.41 -19.24 -21.75
N PHE A 447 -18.44 -19.08 -20.93
CA PHE A 447 -19.25 -20.22 -20.50
C PHE A 447 -20.22 -20.63 -21.59
N SER A 448 -19.74 -21.49 -22.50
CA SER A 448 -20.53 -22.58 -23.06
C SER A 448 -19.66 -23.46 -23.97
N PRO A 449 -19.13 -24.59 -23.48
CA PRO A 449 -18.75 -25.69 -24.35
C PRO A 449 -19.69 -26.89 -24.18
N LYS A 450 -20.02 -27.57 -25.29
CA LYS A 450 -20.62 -28.89 -25.27
C LYS A 450 -19.56 -29.84 -24.69
N CYS A 451 -19.81 -30.40 -23.50
CA CYS A 451 -19.06 -31.55 -22.99
C CYS A 451 -19.34 -32.72 -23.95
N SER A 452 -18.38 -33.10 -24.80
CA SER A 452 -18.38 -34.42 -25.43
C SER A 452 -17.90 -35.42 -24.37
N TYR A 453 -18.84 -35.92 -23.57
CA TYR A 453 -18.88 -37.14 -22.76
C TYR A 453 -17.58 -37.89 -22.33
N PRO A 454 -17.56 -38.49 -21.11
CA PRO A 454 -18.32 -38.16 -19.91
C PRO A 454 -17.48 -37.24 -19.01
N CYS A 455 -18.11 -36.17 -18.57
CA CYS A 455 -17.69 -35.36 -17.44
C CYS A 455 -17.70 -36.28 -16.18
N THR A 456 -16.53 -36.62 -15.62
CA THR A 456 -16.37 -37.18 -14.26
C THR A 456 -15.88 -36.11 -13.31
#